data_AF-A0A9X8E5N8-F1
#
_entry.id   AF-A0A9X8E5N8-F1
#
_cell.length_a   1.000
_cell.length_b   1.000
_cell.length_c   1.000
_cell.angle_alpha   90.00
_cell.angle_beta   90.00
_cell.angle_gamma   90.00
#
_symmetry.space_group_name_H-M   'P 1'
#
loop_
_entity.id
_entity.type
_entity.pdbx_description
1 polymer ?
#
loop_
_entity_poly.entity_id
_entity_poly.type
_entity_poly.pdbx_seq_one_letter_code
_entity_poly.pdbx_strand_id
1 'polypeptide(L)'
;MARAQNFENASIDELNAAIDVTGTKIRDLRNNKQNMAEIAVEVKQLVTLRRLLKEKVEGGGQQAVQPVSTTLVKSDEVDDAKSSIDEQTKPVDPTPVATKSTTTPTVVIPEPQPSPKVKAQAVAPIASNDSAKKFAVLESELATTSAKLSLELSRASSLQDELNRQVQKYDIEMTTSVNMQQRLQNDMKKLVQDKLELERSLKQAKDTHAAALAAATDALASTQESLAKESQSFLILKAAEAESQQEVSSLKVQLANTHAQLSTLTAELESVRNHSREQDSLLQQAQRELERERVRFDMELDAEKKLQSRMHSDARRYSLERQSSVDQLKATVTESEKLQATLAATSAAKADLEDTIVRLEAERETSQGLLKTLASDVHAQKADLERLNKAQAKWEAEKRELEAQAASHEATKAKLTALEAHNTELQSSIDATAAETKALEDKLANLHATQDALAAEKATLLRHVTKSQADLEALDRIQTENDALQRAINVRQMAD
;
A
#
# COMPACT_ATOMS: atom_id res chain seq x y z
N MET A 1 -7.16 -54.46 -22.26
CA MET A 1 -7.53 -54.39 -20.83
C MET A 1 -7.12 -53.04 -20.29
N ALA A 2 -8.04 -52.24 -19.76
CA ALA A 2 -7.70 -50.97 -19.10
C ALA A 2 -7.47 -51.21 -17.61
N ARG A 3 -6.51 -50.51 -16.99
CA ARG A 3 -6.26 -50.59 -15.54
C ARG A 3 -7.42 -49.95 -14.78
N ALA A 4 -8.16 -50.74 -14.01
CA ALA A 4 -8.85 -50.20 -12.85
C ALA A 4 -7.78 -49.73 -11.84
N GLN A 5 -7.61 -48.41 -11.73
CA GLN A 5 -6.83 -47.80 -10.65
C GLN A 5 -7.78 -47.63 -9.46
N ASN A 6 -7.52 -48.35 -8.36
CA ASN A 6 -8.42 -48.39 -7.21
C ASN A 6 -8.22 -47.12 -6.33
N PHE A 7 -8.94 -46.05 -6.67
CA PHE A 7 -8.85 -44.75 -5.99
C PHE A 7 -9.62 -44.67 -4.66
N GLU A 8 -10.27 -45.74 -4.20
CA GLU A 8 -11.10 -45.78 -2.98
C GLU A 8 -10.32 -45.33 -1.72
N ASN A 9 -9.03 -45.69 -1.64
CA ASN A 9 -8.15 -45.35 -0.53
C ASN A 9 -7.27 -44.10 -0.78
N ALA A 10 -7.42 -43.41 -1.91
CA ALA A 10 -6.65 -42.19 -2.19
C ALA A 10 -7.01 -41.05 -1.21
N SER A 11 -6.05 -40.15 -1.01
CA SER A 11 -6.22 -38.88 -0.29
C SER A 11 -7.01 -37.86 -1.13
N ILE A 12 -7.46 -36.78 -0.49
CA ILE A 12 -8.21 -35.69 -1.15
C ILE A 12 -7.35 -35.02 -2.25
N ASP A 13 -6.05 -34.81 -1.99
CA ASP A 13 -5.15 -34.18 -2.95
C ASP A 13 -4.82 -35.08 -4.14
N GLU A 14 -4.66 -36.39 -3.91
CA GLU A 14 -4.51 -37.39 -4.99
C GLU A 14 -5.78 -37.52 -5.84
N LEU A 15 -6.97 -37.43 -5.22
CA LEU A 15 -8.25 -37.40 -5.94
C LEU A 15 -8.40 -36.14 -6.78
N ASN A 16 -8.04 -34.97 -6.25
CA ASN A 16 -8.03 -33.70 -7.00
C ASN A 16 -7.06 -33.78 -8.20
N ALA A 17 -5.82 -34.22 -7.98
CA ALA A 17 -4.83 -34.41 -9.05
C ALA A 17 -5.31 -35.41 -10.11
N ALA A 18 -5.94 -36.52 -9.72
CA ALA A 18 -6.53 -37.48 -10.64
C ALA A 18 -7.71 -36.89 -11.44
N ILE A 19 -8.56 -36.07 -10.81
CA ILE A 19 -9.67 -35.35 -11.48
C ILE A 19 -9.14 -34.41 -12.56
N ASP A 20 -8.09 -33.63 -12.28
CA ASP A 20 -7.50 -32.72 -13.25
C ASP A 20 -6.80 -33.46 -14.39
N VAL A 21 -6.05 -34.53 -14.10
CA VAL A 21 -5.39 -35.38 -15.12
C VAL A 21 -6.42 -36.09 -16.00
N THR A 22 -7.53 -36.60 -15.45
CA THR A 22 -8.61 -37.17 -16.27
C THR A 22 -9.34 -36.05 -17.04
N GLY A 23 -9.49 -34.86 -16.47
CA GLY A 23 -10.11 -33.70 -17.10
C GLY A 23 -9.33 -33.16 -18.31
N THR A 24 -8.00 -33.06 -18.23
CA THR A 24 -7.13 -32.72 -19.37
C THR A 24 -7.16 -33.83 -20.41
N LYS A 25 -7.03 -35.10 -20.01
CA LYS A 25 -7.11 -36.24 -20.92
C LYS A 25 -8.42 -36.28 -21.71
N ILE A 26 -9.59 -36.02 -21.10
CA ILE A 26 -10.87 -35.90 -21.82
C ILE A 26 -10.87 -34.76 -22.84
N ARG A 27 -10.22 -33.62 -22.52
CA ARG A 27 -10.06 -32.48 -23.42
C ARG A 27 -9.20 -32.85 -24.63
N ASP A 28 -8.08 -33.55 -24.39
CA ASP A 28 -7.14 -33.95 -25.43
C ASP A 28 -7.70 -35.05 -26.34
N LEU A 29 -8.41 -36.04 -25.77
CA LEU A 29 -9.16 -37.05 -26.53
C LEU A 29 -10.21 -36.42 -27.46
N ARG A 30 -10.92 -35.40 -26.97
CA ARG A 30 -11.90 -34.63 -27.76
C ARG A 30 -11.22 -33.82 -28.86
N ASN A 31 -10.12 -33.14 -28.57
CA ASN A 31 -9.35 -32.36 -29.54
C ASN A 31 -8.78 -33.25 -30.66
N ASN A 32 -8.28 -34.43 -30.30
CA ASN A 32 -7.71 -35.42 -31.21
C ASN A 32 -8.77 -36.27 -31.94
N LYS A 33 -10.07 -35.97 -31.76
CA LYS A 33 -11.21 -36.67 -32.38
C LYS A 33 -11.18 -38.20 -32.18
N GLN A 34 -10.71 -38.67 -31.02
CA GLN A 34 -10.69 -40.11 -30.71
C GLN A 34 -12.10 -40.67 -30.48
N ASN A 35 -12.20 -42.00 -30.39
CA ASN A 35 -13.49 -42.69 -30.45
C ASN A 35 -14.36 -42.30 -29.25
N MET A 36 -15.65 -42.04 -29.50
CA MET A 36 -16.61 -41.64 -28.46
C MET A 36 -16.73 -42.71 -27.35
N ALA A 37 -16.45 -43.97 -27.64
CA ALA A 37 -16.35 -45.04 -26.65
C ALA A 37 -15.24 -44.77 -25.60
N GLU A 38 -14.08 -44.27 -26.02
CA GLU A 38 -12.92 -43.99 -25.15
C GLU A 38 -13.18 -42.74 -24.31
N ILE A 39 -13.73 -41.69 -24.93
CA ILE A 39 -14.18 -40.48 -24.22
C ILE A 39 -15.25 -40.83 -23.16
N ALA A 40 -16.19 -41.73 -23.47
CA ALA A 40 -17.21 -42.17 -22.53
C ALA A 40 -16.67 -42.98 -21.34
N VAL A 41 -15.58 -43.74 -21.52
CA VAL A 41 -14.88 -44.44 -20.42
C VAL A 41 -14.23 -43.44 -19.48
N GLU A 42 -13.46 -42.48 -20.00
CA GLU A 42 -12.78 -41.48 -19.17
C GLU A 42 -13.79 -40.54 -18.48
N VAL A 43 -14.90 -40.18 -19.13
CA VAL A 43 -15.99 -39.41 -18.49
C VAL A 43 -16.63 -40.18 -17.34
N LYS A 44 -16.84 -41.51 -17.48
CA LYS A 44 -17.29 -42.35 -16.35
C LYS A 44 -16.27 -42.36 -15.21
N GLN A 45 -14.97 -42.44 -15.52
CA GLN A 45 -13.91 -42.37 -14.52
C GLN A 45 -13.88 -41.00 -13.80
N LEU A 46 -14.04 -39.89 -14.52
CA LEU A 46 -14.13 -38.54 -13.94
C LEU A 46 -15.33 -38.39 -13.00
N VAL A 47 -16.50 -38.93 -13.37
CA VAL A 47 -17.71 -38.94 -12.52
C VAL A 47 -17.47 -39.78 -11.25
N THR A 48 -16.85 -40.95 -11.37
CA THR A 48 -16.50 -41.80 -10.22
C THR A 48 -15.52 -41.10 -9.27
N LEU A 49 -14.45 -40.48 -9.79
CA LEU A 49 -13.49 -39.71 -9.00
C LEU A 49 -14.16 -38.54 -8.27
N ARG A 50 -15.04 -37.79 -8.94
CA ARG A 50 -15.83 -36.71 -8.31
C ARG A 50 -16.78 -37.22 -7.24
N ARG A 51 -17.35 -38.42 -7.41
CA ARG A 51 -18.14 -39.06 -6.34
C ARG A 51 -17.28 -39.40 -5.14
N LEU A 52 -16.13 -40.03 -5.34
CA LEU A 52 -15.19 -40.39 -4.26
C LEU A 52 -14.65 -39.15 -3.53
N LEU A 53 -14.34 -38.07 -4.24
CA LEU A 53 -13.95 -36.78 -3.64
C LEU A 53 -15.08 -36.24 -2.76
N LYS A 54 -16.31 -36.19 -3.28
CA LYS A 54 -17.49 -35.73 -2.53
C LYS A 54 -17.73 -36.60 -1.28
N GLU A 55 -17.67 -37.92 -1.43
CA GLU A 55 -17.83 -38.93 -0.39
C GLU A 55 -16.76 -38.79 0.72
N LYS A 56 -15.51 -38.45 0.37
CA LYS A 56 -14.41 -38.17 1.32
C LYS A 56 -14.53 -36.82 2.02
N VAL A 57 -15.07 -35.80 1.35
CA VAL A 57 -15.26 -34.45 1.91
C VAL A 57 -16.48 -34.39 2.83
N GLU A 58 -17.60 -35.00 2.44
CA GLU A 58 -18.83 -35.06 3.24
C GLU A 58 -18.72 -36.11 4.38
N GLY A 59 -18.01 -37.22 4.14
CA GLY A 59 -17.74 -38.26 5.15
C GLY A 59 -16.79 -37.85 6.28
N GLY A 60 -16.29 -36.61 6.29
CA GLY A 60 -15.57 -36.03 7.44
C GLY A 60 -16.47 -35.73 8.65
N GLY A 61 -17.81 -35.77 8.48
CA GLY A 61 -18.79 -35.50 9.54
C GLY A 61 -19.68 -36.69 9.88
N GLN A 62 -19.63 -37.13 11.15
CA GLN A 62 -20.51 -38.12 11.81
C GLN A 62 -20.25 -39.61 11.50
N GLN A 63 -20.70 -40.48 12.41
CA GLN A 63 -20.26 -41.88 12.54
C GLN A 63 -21.39 -42.91 12.56
N ALA A 64 -21.10 -44.06 11.93
CA ALA A 64 -21.41 -45.43 12.37
C ALA A 64 -22.78 -46.09 12.13
N VAL A 65 -22.72 -47.44 12.24
CA VAL A 65 -23.78 -48.47 12.38
C VAL A 65 -24.42 -49.04 11.08
N GLN A 66 -23.80 -50.12 10.59
CA GLN A 66 -24.42 -51.28 9.92
C GLN A 66 -24.89 -52.33 10.99
N PRO A 67 -25.55 -53.50 10.70
CA PRO A 67 -25.75 -54.20 9.40
C PRO A 67 -27.15 -54.85 9.16
N VAL A 68 -27.31 -55.53 8.00
CA VAL A 68 -27.72 -56.97 7.81
C VAL A 68 -28.43 -57.25 6.46
N SER A 69 -27.62 -57.58 5.45
CA SER A 69 -27.65 -58.71 4.49
C SER A 69 -28.92 -59.39 3.90
N THR A 70 -28.80 -59.71 2.59
CA THR A 70 -29.33 -60.90 1.82
C THR A 70 -30.84 -61.01 1.50
N THR A 71 -31.30 -61.58 0.36
CA THR A 71 -30.68 -62.48 -0.66
C THR A 71 -31.36 -62.35 -2.06
N LEU A 72 -30.56 -62.46 -3.16
CA LEU A 72 -30.70 -63.15 -4.49
C LEU A 72 -32.09 -63.38 -5.20
N VAL A 73 -32.24 -63.81 -6.48
CA VAL A 73 -31.38 -64.50 -7.48
C VAL A 73 -31.72 -64.15 -8.97
N LYS A 74 -30.74 -64.40 -9.88
CA LYS A 74 -30.74 -64.88 -11.31
C LYS A 74 -31.87 -64.63 -12.36
N SER A 75 -31.43 -64.18 -13.55
CA SER A 75 -31.33 -64.85 -14.89
C SER A 75 -32.50 -65.75 -15.43
N ASP A 76 -32.74 -65.95 -16.74
CA ASP A 76 -31.85 -66.20 -17.91
C ASP A 76 -32.35 -65.53 -19.25
N GLU A 77 -31.83 -65.97 -20.41
CA GLU A 77 -32.11 -65.48 -21.80
C GLU A 77 -32.79 -66.61 -22.66
N VAL A 78 -32.81 -66.78 -24.00
CA VAL A 78 -32.02 -66.32 -25.18
C VAL A 78 -32.81 -66.54 -26.51
N ASP A 79 -32.23 -66.09 -27.65
CA ASP A 79 -32.29 -66.63 -29.03
C ASP A 79 -33.50 -66.50 -30.03
N ASP A 80 -33.22 -65.72 -31.10
CA ASP A 80 -33.04 -66.14 -32.53
C ASP A 80 -34.18 -66.22 -33.59
N ALA A 81 -33.72 -66.11 -34.85
CA ALA A 81 -34.20 -66.69 -36.12
C ALA A 81 -35.41 -66.11 -36.91
N LYS A 82 -35.04 -65.28 -37.90
CA LYS A 82 -35.64 -64.98 -39.23
C LYS A 82 -36.61 -66.02 -39.86
N SER A 83 -37.64 -65.52 -40.56
CA SER A 83 -38.21 -66.15 -41.78
C SER A 83 -38.63 -65.09 -42.83
N SER A 84 -38.98 -65.54 -44.05
CA SER A 84 -39.05 -64.75 -45.30
C SER A 84 -40.08 -65.30 -46.31
N ILE A 85 -40.26 -64.61 -47.47
CA ILE A 85 -40.83 -65.10 -48.76
C ILE A 85 -42.40 -65.13 -48.79
N ASP A 86 -43.20 -64.47 -49.65
CA ASP A 86 -43.14 -63.84 -51.02
C ASP A 86 -43.44 -64.84 -52.21
N GLU A 87 -44.20 -64.59 -53.29
CA GLU A 87 -45.02 -63.46 -53.85
C GLU A 87 -46.01 -64.02 -54.95
N GLN A 88 -46.89 -63.21 -55.58
CA GLN A 88 -47.67 -63.47 -56.84
C GLN A 88 -48.84 -64.51 -56.81
N THR A 89 -49.83 -64.62 -57.75
CA THR A 89 -50.24 -63.89 -59.00
C THR A 89 -51.76 -64.03 -59.33
N LYS A 90 -52.23 -63.36 -60.42
CA LYS A 90 -53.52 -63.50 -61.19
C LYS A 90 -53.85 -64.96 -61.67
N PRO A 91 -55.09 -65.39 -62.08
CA PRO A 91 -55.88 -64.79 -63.21
C PRO A 91 -57.45 -64.99 -63.37
N VAL A 92 -58.09 -64.06 -64.14
CA VAL A 92 -59.08 -64.19 -65.27
C VAL A 92 -60.44 -64.99 -65.21
N ASP A 93 -61.56 -64.26 -65.49
CA ASP A 93 -62.87 -64.52 -66.22
C ASP A 93 -63.59 -65.90 -66.31
N PRO A 94 -64.95 -66.03 -66.54
CA PRO A 94 -65.77 -65.23 -67.50
C PRO A 94 -67.30 -64.93 -67.23
N THR A 95 -67.91 -64.20 -68.18
CA THR A 95 -69.35 -63.89 -68.52
C THR A 95 -70.32 -65.12 -68.69
N PRO A 96 -71.69 -65.06 -68.88
CA PRO A 96 -72.52 -64.04 -69.62
C PRO A 96 -74.04 -63.84 -69.26
N VAL A 97 -74.82 -63.02 -70.02
CA VAL A 97 -76.32 -63.03 -70.03
C VAL A 97 -77.01 -62.57 -71.36
N ALA A 98 -78.13 -63.25 -71.75
CA ALA A 98 -79.32 -62.83 -72.56
C ALA A 98 -79.18 -62.47 -74.08
N THR A 99 -80.11 -62.75 -75.02
CA THR A 99 -81.61 -62.66 -75.04
C THR A 99 -82.34 -63.41 -76.20
N LYS A 100 -83.66 -63.72 -76.00
CA LYS A 100 -84.82 -63.79 -76.97
C LYS A 100 -85.07 -64.97 -77.99
N SER A 101 -86.34 -65.45 -77.98
CA SER A 101 -87.25 -65.83 -79.13
C SER A 101 -87.22 -67.23 -79.81
N THR A 102 -88.26 -67.77 -80.52
CA THR A 102 -89.77 -67.60 -80.57
C THR A 102 -90.48 -68.66 -81.51
N THR A 103 -91.78 -69.02 -81.26
CA THR A 103 -92.83 -69.71 -82.11
C THR A 103 -92.76 -71.18 -82.64
N THR A 104 -93.62 -72.05 -82.05
CA THR A 104 -94.73 -72.94 -82.58
C THR A 104 -94.67 -73.89 -83.84
N PRO A 105 -95.48 -75.00 -83.89
CA PRO A 105 -95.47 -76.09 -84.93
C PRO A 105 -96.81 -76.34 -85.70
N THR A 106 -96.91 -77.38 -86.58
CA THR A 106 -98.17 -78.03 -87.12
C THR A 106 -97.90 -79.40 -87.85
N VAL A 107 -98.92 -80.26 -88.10
CA VAL A 107 -98.84 -81.70 -88.46
C VAL A 107 -99.93 -82.21 -89.47
N VAL A 108 -99.48 -82.90 -90.56
CA VAL A 108 -99.99 -84.12 -91.31
C VAL A 108 -101.50 -84.31 -91.76
N ILE A 109 -101.74 -84.95 -92.94
CA ILE A 109 -102.73 -86.06 -93.29
C ILE A 109 -103.14 -86.13 -94.81
N PRO A 110 -103.31 -87.33 -95.43
CA PRO A 110 -103.97 -87.59 -96.75
C PRO A 110 -105.17 -88.61 -96.74
N GLU A 111 -105.95 -88.78 -97.85
CA GLU A 111 -107.21 -89.60 -97.91
C GLU A 111 -107.59 -90.21 -99.33
N PRO A 112 -108.27 -91.40 -99.44
CA PRO A 112 -108.79 -92.03 -100.71
C PRO A 112 -110.24 -92.66 -100.69
N GLN A 113 -110.96 -92.95 -101.82
CA GLN A 113 -112.25 -93.76 -101.92
C GLN A 113 -112.69 -94.24 -103.40
N PRO A 114 -113.75 -95.11 -103.62
CA PRO A 114 -113.99 -95.98 -104.84
C PRO A 114 -115.40 -95.94 -105.59
N SER A 115 -115.92 -97.05 -106.21
CA SER A 115 -117.13 -97.12 -107.15
C SER A 115 -117.87 -98.53 -107.33
N PRO A 116 -119.19 -98.65 -107.73
CA PRO A 116 -119.94 -99.98 -107.92
C PRO A 116 -121.16 -100.16 -108.96
N LYS A 117 -121.64 -101.42 -109.30
CA LYS A 117 -123.08 -101.97 -109.59
C LYS A 117 -123.30 -103.14 -110.64
N VAL A 118 -124.47 -103.88 -110.67
CA VAL A 118 -124.80 -105.21 -111.41
C VAL A 118 -126.33 -105.50 -111.75
N LYS A 119 -126.75 -106.38 -112.75
CA LYS A 119 -128.12 -107.05 -112.93
C LYS A 119 -128.29 -108.31 -113.90
N ALA A 120 -129.52 -108.91 -114.10
CA ALA A 120 -129.84 -110.30 -114.66
C ALA A 120 -131.29 -110.58 -115.28
N GLN A 121 -131.69 -111.83 -115.74
CA GLN A 121 -133.07 -112.54 -115.75
C GLN A 121 -133.40 -113.60 -116.90
N ALA A 122 -134.40 -114.55 -116.73
CA ALA A 122 -134.99 -115.59 -117.70
C ALA A 122 -136.45 -116.08 -117.26
N VAL A 123 -137.26 -117.13 -117.68
CA VAL A 123 -137.34 -118.32 -118.65
C VAL A 123 -138.82 -118.95 -118.73
N ALA A 124 -139.29 -119.80 -119.71
CA ALA A 124 -140.69 -120.39 -119.78
C ALA A 124 -141.01 -121.62 -120.77
N PRO A 125 -142.23 -122.28 -120.80
CA PRO A 125 -142.38 -123.78 -120.87
C PRO A 125 -143.61 -124.43 -121.64
N ILE A 126 -144.04 -125.63 -121.19
CA ILE A 126 -145.38 -126.32 -121.32
C ILE A 126 -145.63 -127.13 -122.64
N ALA A 127 -146.40 -128.25 -122.72
CA ALA A 127 -146.85 -129.38 -121.84
C ALA A 127 -147.54 -130.47 -122.76
N SER A 128 -148.43 -131.45 -122.44
CA SER A 128 -149.19 -131.90 -121.24
C SER A 128 -149.88 -133.29 -121.46
N ASN A 129 -150.47 -133.90 -120.40
CA ASN A 129 -151.55 -134.93 -120.41
C ASN A 129 -151.16 -136.36 -120.93
N ASP A 130 -151.92 -137.48 -120.80
CA ASP A 130 -153.22 -137.75 -120.15
C ASP A 130 -153.25 -139.01 -119.22
N SER A 131 -152.96 -140.23 -119.71
CA SER A 131 -152.88 -141.44 -118.84
C SER A 131 -151.81 -141.32 -117.74
N ALA A 132 -150.93 -140.34 -117.91
CA ALA A 132 -150.01 -139.76 -116.94
C ALA A 132 -150.68 -139.11 -115.70
N LYS A 133 -152.01 -139.13 -115.51
CA LYS A 133 -152.71 -138.50 -114.37
C LYS A 133 -152.21 -138.85 -112.95
N LYS A 134 -151.46 -139.95 -112.76
CA LYS A 134 -150.73 -140.21 -111.49
C LYS A 134 -149.30 -139.63 -111.45
N PHE A 135 -148.62 -139.54 -112.59
CA PHE A 135 -147.34 -138.82 -112.71
C PHE A 135 -147.54 -137.32 -112.53
N ALA A 136 -148.57 -136.73 -113.15
CA ALA A 136 -148.86 -135.29 -113.04
C ALA A 136 -149.11 -134.81 -111.60
N VAL A 137 -149.65 -135.67 -110.72
CA VAL A 137 -149.79 -135.36 -109.28
C VAL A 137 -148.40 -135.29 -108.62
N LEU A 138 -147.56 -136.31 -108.83
CA LEU A 138 -146.19 -136.34 -108.30
C LEU A 138 -145.31 -135.23 -108.89
N GLU A 139 -145.50 -134.85 -110.16
CA GLU A 139 -144.85 -133.68 -110.76
C GLU A 139 -145.34 -132.37 -110.13
N SER A 140 -146.63 -132.26 -109.77
CA SER A 140 -147.15 -131.08 -109.06
C SER A 140 -146.63 -130.99 -107.61
N GLU A 141 -146.46 -132.12 -106.93
CA GLU A 141 -145.84 -132.20 -105.61
C GLU A 141 -144.32 -131.92 -105.68
N LEU A 142 -143.63 -132.41 -106.71
CA LEU A 142 -142.22 -132.10 -106.97
C LEU A 142 -142.03 -130.63 -107.35
N ALA A 143 -142.91 -130.04 -108.15
CA ALA A 143 -142.87 -128.62 -108.52
C ALA A 143 -143.15 -127.71 -107.31
N THR A 144 -144.14 -128.05 -106.47
CA THR A 144 -144.46 -127.25 -105.27
C THR A 144 -143.43 -127.42 -104.15
N THR A 145 -142.80 -128.59 -104.00
CA THR A 145 -141.66 -128.77 -103.08
C THR A 145 -140.39 -128.07 -103.61
N SER A 146 -140.09 -128.15 -104.90
CA SER A 146 -138.99 -127.41 -105.55
C SER A 146 -139.16 -125.88 -105.43
N ALA A 147 -140.38 -125.38 -105.61
CA ALA A 147 -140.71 -123.97 -105.41
C ALA A 147 -140.51 -123.53 -103.94
N LYS A 148 -140.98 -124.34 -102.97
CA LYS A 148 -140.74 -124.09 -101.53
C LYS A 148 -139.26 -124.12 -101.17
N LEU A 149 -138.50 -125.09 -101.69
CA LEU A 149 -137.06 -125.21 -101.46
C LEU A 149 -136.30 -123.99 -102.02
N SER A 150 -136.66 -123.54 -103.21
CA SER A 150 -136.09 -122.34 -103.84
C SER A 150 -136.38 -121.06 -103.03
N LEU A 151 -137.59 -120.97 -102.46
CA LEU A 151 -138.01 -119.82 -101.65
C LEU A 151 -137.27 -119.80 -100.30
N GLU A 152 -137.18 -120.93 -99.60
CA GLU A 152 -136.37 -121.04 -98.37
C GLU A 152 -134.86 -120.87 -98.63
N LEU A 153 -134.33 -121.31 -99.79
CA LEU A 153 -132.94 -121.03 -100.17
C LEU A 153 -132.69 -119.51 -100.34
N SER A 154 -133.63 -118.78 -100.94
CA SER A 154 -133.55 -117.32 -101.05
C SER A 154 -133.66 -116.62 -99.69
N ARG A 155 -134.47 -117.18 -98.77
CA ARG A 155 -134.61 -116.70 -97.39
C ARG A 155 -133.34 -116.93 -96.58
N ALA A 156 -132.72 -118.10 -96.72
CA ALA A 156 -131.44 -118.43 -96.09
C ALA A 156 -130.32 -117.49 -96.56
N SER A 157 -130.25 -117.19 -97.87
CA SER A 157 -129.32 -116.18 -98.40
C SER A 157 -129.56 -114.80 -97.78
N SER A 158 -130.81 -114.34 -97.69
CA SER A 158 -131.15 -113.04 -97.10
C SER A 158 -130.81 -112.96 -95.60
N LEU A 159 -130.96 -114.06 -94.86
CA LEU A 159 -130.58 -114.15 -93.45
C LEU A 159 -129.05 -114.19 -93.27
N GLN A 160 -128.33 -114.86 -94.18
CA GLN A 160 -126.87 -114.88 -94.18
C GLN A 160 -126.28 -113.48 -94.46
N ASP A 161 -126.86 -112.74 -95.40
CA ASP A 161 -126.44 -111.37 -95.71
C ASP A 161 -126.68 -110.41 -94.54
N GLU A 162 -127.81 -110.52 -93.83
CA GLU A 162 -128.09 -109.69 -92.66
C GLU A 162 -127.22 -110.11 -91.44
N LEU A 163 -126.95 -111.40 -91.26
CA LEU A 163 -125.98 -111.88 -90.26
C LEU A 163 -124.58 -111.31 -90.53
N ASN A 164 -124.12 -111.35 -91.78
CA ASN A 164 -122.83 -110.78 -92.20
C ASN A 164 -122.75 -109.27 -91.90
N ARG A 165 -123.84 -108.52 -92.08
CA ARG A 165 -123.91 -107.08 -91.72
C ARG A 165 -123.83 -106.85 -90.22
N GLN A 166 -124.51 -107.66 -89.40
CA GLN A 166 -124.44 -107.53 -87.94
C GLN A 166 -123.02 -107.84 -87.44
N VAL A 167 -122.35 -108.86 -87.99
CA VAL A 167 -120.93 -109.16 -87.68
C VAL A 167 -120.04 -107.97 -88.02
N GLN A 168 -120.13 -107.43 -89.24
CA GLN A 168 -119.36 -106.24 -89.64
C GLN A 168 -119.64 -105.01 -88.74
N LYS A 169 -120.90 -104.81 -88.33
CA LYS A 169 -121.27 -103.73 -87.41
C LYS A 169 -120.62 -103.91 -86.03
N TYR A 170 -120.67 -105.11 -85.47
CA TYR A 170 -120.01 -105.42 -84.19
C TYR A 170 -118.47 -105.31 -84.28
N ASP A 171 -117.85 -105.74 -85.38
CA ASP A 171 -116.41 -105.57 -85.59
C ASP A 171 -115.99 -104.09 -85.65
N ILE A 172 -116.79 -103.24 -86.32
CA ILE A 172 -116.58 -101.79 -86.37
C ILE A 172 -116.78 -101.16 -84.99
N GLU A 173 -117.82 -101.54 -84.25
CA GLU A 173 -118.10 -101.03 -82.89
C GLU A 173 -117.01 -101.45 -81.90
N MET A 174 -116.55 -102.71 -81.94
CA MET A 174 -115.44 -103.21 -81.13
C MET A 174 -114.12 -102.51 -81.49
N THR A 175 -113.81 -102.37 -82.78
CA THR A 175 -112.59 -101.66 -83.23
C THR A 175 -112.62 -100.18 -82.81
N THR A 176 -113.79 -99.53 -82.86
CA THR A 176 -113.97 -98.15 -82.41
C THR A 176 -113.80 -98.03 -80.89
N SER A 177 -114.38 -98.97 -80.13
CA SER A 177 -114.26 -99.05 -78.67
C SER A 177 -112.82 -99.23 -78.21
N VAL A 178 -112.07 -100.17 -78.80
CA VAL A 178 -110.63 -100.39 -78.52
C VAL A 178 -109.81 -99.14 -78.83
N ASN A 179 -110.04 -98.50 -79.99
CA ASN A 179 -109.35 -97.25 -80.33
C ASN A 179 -109.65 -96.11 -79.33
N MET A 180 -110.89 -95.99 -78.85
CA MET A 180 -111.26 -95.00 -77.84
C MET A 180 -110.63 -95.30 -76.48
N GLN A 181 -110.61 -96.57 -76.06
CA GLN A 181 -109.94 -97.00 -74.82
C GLN A 181 -108.42 -96.74 -74.88
N GLN A 182 -107.78 -96.98 -76.04
CA GLN A 182 -106.35 -96.76 -76.20
C GLN A 182 -105.97 -95.28 -76.26
N ARG A 183 -106.84 -94.40 -76.79
CA ARG A 183 -106.70 -92.94 -76.63
C ARG A 183 -106.73 -92.54 -75.15
N LEU A 184 -107.76 -92.95 -74.42
CA LEU A 184 -107.89 -92.66 -72.99
C LEU A 184 -106.70 -93.16 -72.15
N GLN A 185 -106.13 -94.32 -72.48
CA GLN A 185 -104.89 -94.80 -71.83
C GLN A 185 -103.67 -93.93 -72.14
N ASN A 186 -103.55 -93.43 -73.37
CA ASN A 186 -102.44 -92.53 -73.76
C ASN A 186 -102.59 -91.14 -73.13
N ASP A 187 -103.80 -90.58 -73.12
CA ASP A 187 -104.11 -89.31 -72.48
C ASP A 187 -103.86 -89.38 -70.97
N MET A 188 -104.26 -90.48 -70.31
CA MET A 188 -104.00 -90.71 -68.88
C MET A 188 -102.50 -90.88 -68.57
N LYS A 189 -101.74 -91.58 -69.42
CA LYS A 189 -100.27 -91.66 -69.30
C LYS A 189 -99.63 -90.27 -69.41
N LYS A 190 -100.06 -89.47 -70.39
CA LYS A 190 -99.57 -88.10 -70.56
C LYS A 190 -99.88 -87.24 -69.34
N LEU A 191 -101.12 -87.27 -68.84
CA LEU A 191 -101.53 -86.46 -67.69
C LEU A 191 -100.75 -86.83 -66.41
N VAL A 192 -100.41 -88.11 -66.22
CA VAL A 192 -99.50 -88.56 -65.14
C VAL A 192 -98.07 -88.06 -65.35
N GLN A 193 -97.56 -88.04 -66.59
CA GLN A 193 -96.25 -87.48 -66.91
C GLN A 193 -96.20 -85.96 -66.66
N ASP A 194 -97.18 -85.22 -67.19
CA ASP A 194 -97.34 -83.77 -67.01
C ASP A 194 -97.43 -83.41 -65.51
N LYS A 195 -98.16 -84.21 -64.72
CA LYS A 195 -98.23 -84.07 -63.25
C LYS A 195 -96.86 -84.26 -62.57
N LEU A 196 -96.11 -85.31 -62.93
CA LEU A 196 -94.78 -85.57 -62.36
C LEU A 196 -93.75 -84.51 -62.77
N GLU A 197 -93.90 -83.91 -63.94
CA GLU A 197 -93.06 -82.81 -64.40
C GLU A 197 -93.39 -81.50 -63.66
N LEU A 198 -94.67 -81.19 -63.45
CA LEU A 198 -95.12 -80.09 -62.59
C LEU A 198 -94.67 -80.28 -61.13
N GLU A 199 -94.71 -81.49 -60.57
CA GLU A 199 -94.25 -81.77 -59.21
C GLU A 199 -92.73 -81.59 -59.06
N ARG A 200 -91.93 -81.98 -60.08
CA ARG A 200 -90.49 -81.67 -60.12
C ARG A 200 -90.24 -80.17 -60.24
N SER A 201 -90.95 -79.47 -61.13
CA SER A 201 -90.81 -78.02 -61.34
C SER A 201 -91.19 -77.23 -60.08
N LEU A 202 -92.30 -77.59 -59.43
CA LEU A 202 -92.73 -76.99 -58.15
C LEU A 202 -91.69 -77.23 -57.04
N LYS A 203 -91.12 -78.44 -56.97
CA LYS A 203 -90.04 -78.72 -56.02
C LYS A 203 -88.80 -77.87 -56.32
N GLN A 204 -88.33 -77.86 -57.57
CA GLN A 204 -87.18 -77.05 -57.98
C GLN A 204 -87.39 -75.56 -57.69
N ALA A 205 -88.59 -75.03 -57.92
CA ALA A 205 -88.94 -73.65 -57.61
C ALA A 205 -88.91 -73.37 -56.09
N LYS A 206 -89.42 -74.29 -55.26
CA LYS A 206 -89.33 -74.19 -53.79
C LYS A 206 -87.89 -74.26 -53.29
N ASP A 207 -87.11 -75.21 -53.78
CA ASP A 207 -85.70 -75.40 -53.40
C ASP A 207 -84.87 -74.17 -53.82
N THR A 208 -85.13 -73.60 -55.00
CA THR A 208 -84.51 -72.34 -55.48
C THR A 208 -84.92 -71.14 -54.63
N HIS A 209 -86.20 -71.02 -54.25
CA HIS A 209 -86.68 -69.95 -53.38
C HIS A 209 -86.13 -70.06 -51.96
N ALA A 210 -85.96 -71.27 -51.43
CA ALA A 210 -85.33 -71.52 -50.15
C ALA A 210 -83.84 -71.12 -50.17
N ALA A 211 -83.11 -71.47 -51.24
CA ALA A 211 -81.73 -71.03 -51.44
C ALA A 211 -81.61 -69.49 -51.58
N ALA A 212 -82.55 -68.85 -52.29
CA ALA A 212 -82.59 -67.40 -52.41
C ALA A 212 -82.89 -66.70 -51.07
N LEU A 213 -83.79 -67.25 -50.25
CA LEU A 213 -84.05 -66.75 -48.89
C LEU A 213 -82.83 -66.93 -47.97
N ALA A 214 -82.14 -68.06 -48.04
CA ALA A 214 -80.91 -68.30 -47.28
C ALA A 214 -79.84 -67.26 -47.66
N ALA A 215 -79.51 -67.13 -48.95
CA ALA A 215 -78.54 -66.16 -49.45
C ALA A 215 -78.90 -64.70 -49.11
N ALA A 216 -80.19 -64.34 -49.13
CA ALA A 216 -80.64 -63.01 -48.70
C ALA A 216 -80.51 -62.80 -47.19
N THR A 217 -80.67 -63.85 -46.39
CA THR A 217 -80.49 -63.81 -44.92
C THR A 217 -79.00 -63.71 -44.56
N ASP A 218 -78.14 -64.47 -45.25
CA ASP A 218 -76.69 -64.43 -45.08
C ASP A 218 -76.11 -63.06 -45.49
N ALA A 219 -76.61 -62.47 -46.59
CA ALA A 219 -76.25 -61.11 -47.01
C ALA A 219 -76.73 -60.04 -46.00
N LEU A 220 -77.91 -60.21 -45.41
CA LEU A 220 -78.39 -59.32 -44.35
C LEU A 220 -77.54 -59.43 -43.08
N ALA A 221 -77.15 -60.64 -42.67
CA ALA A 221 -76.26 -60.86 -41.54
C ALA A 221 -74.86 -60.23 -41.79
N SER A 222 -74.29 -60.43 -42.98
CA SER A 222 -73.00 -59.86 -43.36
C SER A 222 -73.00 -58.33 -43.41
N THR A 223 -74.08 -57.71 -43.89
CA THR A 223 -74.22 -56.24 -43.88
C THR A 223 -74.43 -55.69 -42.47
N GLN A 224 -75.17 -56.39 -41.60
CA GLN A 224 -75.29 -56.04 -40.18
C GLN A 224 -73.97 -56.16 -39.43
N GLU A 225 -73.18 -57.23 -39.67
CA GLU A 225 -71.86 -57.40 -39.07
C GLU A 225 -70.87 -56.31 -39.54
N SER A 226 -70.92 -55.96 -40.83
CA SER A 226 -70.11 -54.88 -41.40
C SER A 226 -70.47 -53.52 -40.79
N LEU A 227 -71.77 -53.20 -40.69
CA LEU A 227 -72.25 -51.97 -40.06
C LEU A 227 -71.91 -51.91 -38.56
N ALA A 228 -71.92 -53.04 -37.85
CA ALA A 228 -71.50 -53.12 -36.46
C ALA A 228 -70.00 -52.84 -36.30
N LYS A 229 -69.16 -53.42 -37.17
CA LYS A 229 -67.71 -53.14 -37.22
C LYS A 229 -67.42 -51.68 -37.56
N GLU A 230 -68.11 -51.11 -38.55
CA GLU A 230 -67.98 -49.70 -38.92
C GLU A 230 -68.43 -48.76 -37.78
N SER A 231 -69.52 -49.08 -37.10
CA SER A 231 -69.99 -48.35 -35.92
C SER A 231 -68.99 -48.41 -34.76
N GLN A 232 -68.37 -49.58 -34.53
CA GLN A 232 -67.30 -49.73 -33.54
C GLN A 232 -66.05 -48.94 -33.94
N SER A 233 -65.64 -48.98 -35.21
CA SER A 233 -64.52 -48.18 -35.74
C SER A 233 -64.78 -46.67 -35.60
N PHE A 234 -66.00 -46.20 -35.84
CA PHE A 234 -66.40 -44.81 -35.63
C PHE A 234 -66.31 -44.40 -34.16
N LEU A 235 -66.74 -45.26 -33.22
CA LEU A 235 -66.59 -45.00 -31.78
C LEU A 235 -65.12 -44.94 -31.34
N ILE A 236 -64.26 -45.81 -31.87
CA ILE A 236 -62.81 -45.79 -31.63
C ILE A 236 -62.20 -44.50 -32.21
N LEU A 237 -62.56 -44.12 -33.44
CA LEU A 237 -62.08 -42.90 -34.07
C LEU A 237 -62.47 -41.65 -33.27
N LYS A 238 -63.70 -41.61 -32.73
CA LYS A 238 -64.20 -40.52 -31.89
C LYS A 238 -63.53 -40.48 -30.50
N ALA A 239 -63.13 -41.62 -29.94
CA ALA A 239 -62.32 -41.65 -28.74
C ALA A 239 -60.91 -41.08 -28.99
N ALA A 240 -60.25 -41.51 -30.07
CA ALA A 240 -58.95 -40.98 -30.50
C ALA A 240 -59.00 -39.48 -30.85
N GLU A 241 -60.11 -38.99 -31.42
CA GLU A 241 -60.34 -37.55 -31.63
C GLU A 241 -60.38 -36.80 -30.29
N ALA A 242 -61.11 -37.31 -29.29
CA ALA A 242 -61.19 -36.70 -27.97
C ALA A 242 -59.83 -36.70 -27.24
N GLU A 243 -59.08 -37.79 -27.31
CA GLU A 243 -57.71 -37.88 -26.78
C GLU A 243 -56.78 -36.87 -27.47
N SER A 244 -56.82 -36.78 -28.80
CA SER A 244 -56.02 -35.80 -29.56
C SER A 244 -56.41 -34.34 -29.24
N GLN A 245 -57.70 -34.04 -29.06
CA GLN A 245 -58.16 -32.72 -28.60
C GLN A 245 -57.65 -32.42 -27.18
N GLN A 246 -57.62 -33.41 -26.29
CA GLN A 246 -57.07 -33.28 -24.94
C GLN A 246 -55.55 -33.02 -24.97
N GLU A 247 -54.78 -33.78 -25.77
CA GLU A 247 -53.34 -33.53 -25.97
C GLU A 247 -53.07 -32.14 -26.51
N VAL A 248 -53.79 -31.70 -27.56
CA VAL A 248 -53.68 -30.34 -28.11
C VAL A 248 -54.01 -29.27 -27.07
N SER A 249 -54.96 -29.51 -26.16
CA SER A 249 -55.25 -28.59 -25.05
C SER A 249 -54.10 -28.53 -24.04
N SER A 250 -53.50 -29.67 -23.69
CA SER A 250 -52.34 -29.77 -22.80
C SER A 250 -51.12 -29.07 -23.38
N LEU A 251 -50.81 -29.31 -24.66
CA LEU A 251 -49.71 -28.67 -25.37
C LEU A 251 -49.89 -27.14 -25.49
N LYS A 252 -51.13 -26.64 -25.66
CA LYS A 252 -51.41 -25.19 -25.62
C LYS A 252 -51.12 -24.58 -24.24
N VAL A 253 -51.47 -25.28 -23.15
CA VAL A 253 -51.15 -24.82 -21.78
C VAL A 253 -49.64 -24.86 -21.52
N GLN A 254 -48.95 -25.91 -21.95
CA GLN A 254 -47.48 -26.00 -21.85
C GLN A 254 -46.78 -24.91 -22.66
N LEU A 255 -47.27 -24.59 -23.87
CA LEU A 255 -46.74 -23.50 -24.70
C LEU A 255 -46.96 -22.13 -24.05
N ALA A 256 -48.13 -21.89 -23.46
CA ALA A 256 -48.40 -20.66 -22.72
C ALA A 256 -47.50 -20.50 -21.48
N ASN A 257 -47.34 -21.58 -20.71
CA ASN A 257 -46.47 -21.60 -19.51
C ASN A 257 -44.99 -21.38 -19.86
N THR A 258 -44.49 -22.05 -20.90
CA THR A 258 -43.09 -21.87 -21.35
C THR A 258 -42.85 -20.49 -21.95
N HIS A 259 -43.83 -19.90 -22.66
CA HIS A 259 -43.73 -18.52 -23.14
C HIS A 259 -43.70 -17.51 -21.97
N ALA A 260 -44.53 -17.71 -20.95
CA ALA A 260 -44.51 -16.88 -19.74
C ALA A 260 -43.16 -16.99 -18.99
N GLN A 261 -42.64 -18.20 -18.79
CA GLN A 261 -41.32 -18.43 -18.19
C GLN A 261 -40.20 -17.75 -18.99
N LEU A 262 -40.23 -17.85 -20.31
CA LEU A 262 -39.24 -17.21 -21.19
C LEU A 262 -39.31 -15.67 -21.09
N SER A 263 -40.51 -15.11 -20.98
CA SER A 263 -40.70 -13.67 -20.72
C SER A 263 -40.10 -13.23 -19.37
N THR A 264 -40.37 -13.97 -18.29
CA THR A 264 -39.79 -13.70 -16.96
C THR A 264 -38.27 -13.79 -16.98
N LEU A 265 -37.71 -14.87 -17.51
CA LEU A 265 -36.25 -15.06 -17.64
C LEU A 265 -35.59 -13.98 -18.50
N THR A 266 -36.28 -13.46 -19.52
CA THR A 266 -35.77 -12.35 -20.34
C THR A 266 -35.70 -11.05 -19.53
N ALA A 267 -36.74 -10.75 -18.73
CA ALA A 267 -36.77 -9.58 -17.86
C ALA A 267 -35.74 -9.65 -16.72
N GLU A 268 -35.57 -10.83 -16.10
CA GLU A 268 -34.53 -11.09 -15.11
C GLU A 268 -33.12 -10.89 -15.70
N LEU A 269 -32.88 -11.41 -16.90
CA LEU A 269 -31.60 -11.31 -17.58
C LEU A 269 -31.28 -9.86 -18.02
N GLU A 270 -32.29 -9.08 -18.42
CA GLU A 270 -32.15 -7.63 -18.64
C GLU A 270 -31.86 -6.87 -17.34
N SER A 271 -32.53 -7.21 -16.24
CA SER A 271 -32.29 -6.65 -14.91
C SER A 271 -30.84 -6.90 -14.44
N VAL A 272 -30.35 -8.15 -14.56
CA VAL A 272 -28.96 -8.50 -14.24
C VAL A 272 -27.95 -7.78 -15.13
N ARG A 273 -28.24 -7.61 -16.44
CA ARG A 273 -27.40 -6.79 -17.34
C ARG A 273 -27.34 -5.32 -16.92
N ASN A 274 -28.46 -4.75 -16.47
CA ASN A 274 -28.49 -3.37 -15.99
C ASN A 274 -27.72 -3.22 -14.68
N HIS A 275 -27.91 -4.13 -13.73
CA HIS A 275 -27.14 -4.12 -12.49
C HIS A 275 -25.64 -4.30 -12.71
N SER A 276 -25.22 -5.15 -13.67
CA SER A 276 -23.81 -5.26 -14.06
C SER A 276 -23.25 -3.92 -14.55
N ARG A 277 -23.98 -3.19 -15.40
CA ARG A 277 -23.57 -1.87 -15.92
C ARG A 277 -23.46 -0.82 -14.81
N GLU A 278 -24.36 -0.87 -13.81
CA GLU A 278 -24.30 -0.01 -12.62
C GLU A 278 -23.04 -0.31 -11.80
N GLN A 279 -22.76 -1.59 -11.52
CA GLN A 279 -21.55 -2.02 -10.80
C GLN A 279 -20.26 -1.65 -11.57
N ASP A 280 -20.23 -1.82 -12.89
CA ASP A 280 -19.12 -1.39 -13.74
C ASP A 280 -18.90 0.14 -13.66
N SER A 281 -19.98 0.92 -13.64
CA SER A 281 -19.92 2.38 -13.50
C SER A 281 -19.40 2.81 -12.13
N LEU A 282 -19.87 2.16 -11.05
CA LEU A 282 -19.41 2.40 -9.68
C LEU A 282 -17.94 2.01 -9.50
N LEU A 283 -17.53 0.87 -10.06
CA LEU A 283 -16.13 0.42 -10.04
C LEU A 283 -15.21 1.41 -10.77
N GLN A 284 -15.62 1.90 -11.94
CA GLN A 284 -14.87 2.93 -12.66
C GLN A 284 -14.84 4.27 -11.90
N GLN A 285 -15.89 4.63 -11.14
CA GLN A 285 -15.86 5.81 -10.28
C GLN A 285 -14.84 5.63 -9.14
N ALA A 286 -14.91 4.51 -8.41
CA ALA A 286 -13.99 4.19 -7.33
C ALA A 286 -12.52 4.15 -7.80
N GLN A 287 -12.25 3.61 -9.00
CA GLN A 287 -10.92 3.64 -9.62
C GLN A 287 -10.43 5.06 -9.91
N ARG A 288 -11.30 5.96 -10.41
CA ARG A 288 -10.96 7.37 -10.65
C ARG A 288 -10.72 8.14 -9.34
N GLU A 289 -11.43 7.79 -8.27
CA GLU A 289 -11.25 8.39 -6.94
C GLU A 289 -9.96 7.90 -6.27
N LEU A 290 -9.66 6.61 -6.38
CA LEU A 290 -8.39 6.03 -5.92
C LEU A 290 -7.17 6.61 -6.66
N GLU A 291 -7.25 6.83 -7.98
CA GLU A 291 -6.17 7.46 -8.74
C GLU A 291 -5.96 8.94 -8.33
N ARG A 292 -7.04 9.69 -8.02
CA ARG A 292 -6.94 11.06 -7.49
C ARG A 292 -6.24 11.10 -6.13
N GLU A 293 -6.65 10.23 -5.20
CA GLU A 293 -5.99 10.17 -3.89
C GLU A 293 -4.55 9.67 -4.00
N ARG A 294 -4.21 8.73 -4.91
CA ARG A 294 -2.80 8.35 -5.14
C ARG A 294 -1.97 9.53 -5.62
N VAL A 295 -2.43 10.26 -6.65
CA VAL A 295 -1.74 11.47 -7.16
C VAL A 295 -1.61 12.54 -6.06
N ARG A 296 -2.62 12.68 -5.20
CA ARG A 296 -2.59 13.59 -4.06
C ARG A 296 -1.55 13.16 -3.01
N PHE A 297 -1.50 11.89 -2.60
CA PHE A 297 -0.48 11.38 -1.69
C PHE A 297 0.92 11.48 -2.29
N ASP A 298 1.08 11.21 -3.60
CA ASP A 298 2.34 11.43 -4.32
C ASP A 298 2.78 12.90 -4.21
N MET A 299 1.87 13.87 -4.38
CA MET A 299 2.14 15.31 -4.21
C MET A 299 2.44 15.73 -2.77
N GLU A 300 1.69 15.24 -1.79
CA GLU A 300 1.89 15.55 -0.36
C GLU A 300 3.25 14.99 0.12
N LEU A 301 3.57 13.75 -0.23
CA LEU A 301 4.85 13.11 0.03
C LEU A 301 6.03 13.86 -0.62
N ASP A 302 5.86 14.35 -1.85
CA ASP A 302 6.89 15.12 -2.53
C ASP A 302 7.04 16.55 -1.98
N ALA A 303 6.01 17.11 -1.34
CA ALA A 303 6.12 18.35 -0.57
C ALA A 303 6.87 18.11 0.75
N GLU A 304 6.60 17.01 1.44
CA GLU A 304 7.28 16.63 2.68
C GLU A 304 8.78 16.35 2.46
N LYS A 305 9.16 15.58 1.42
CA LYS A 305 10.59 15.41 1.04
C LYS A 305 11.30 16.75 0.83
N LYS A 306 10.64 17.72 0.19
CA LYS A 306 11.18 19.07 -0.06
C LYS A 306 11.29 19.88 1.24
N LEU A 307 10.33 19.75 2.15
CA LEU A 307 10.38 20.36 3.49
C LEU A 307 11.51 19.77 4.35
N GLN A 308 11.62 18.44 4.43
CA GLN A 308 12.69 17.74 5.13
C GLN A 308 14.07 18.12 4.59
N SER A 309 14.21 18.22 3.26
CA SER A 309 15.44 18.69 2.62
C SER A 309 15.83 20.12 3.05
N ARG A 310 14.86 21.03 3.14
CA ARG A 310 15.06 22.40 3.65
C ARG A 310 15.45 22.41 5.12
N MET A 311 14.74 21.66 5.97
CA MET A 311 15.08 21.54 7.39
C MET A 311 16.49 20.98 7.60
N HIS A 312 16.96 20.05 6.76
CA HIS A 312 18.35 19.57 6.80
C HIS A 312 19.37 20.61 6.31
N SER A 313 19.06 21.44 5.30
CA SER A 313 19.96 22.56 4.92
C SER A 313 20.00 23.65 5.99
N ASP A 314 18.87 23.96 6.62
CA ASP A 314 18.78 24.99 7.66
C ASP A 314 19.48 24.54 8.95
N ALA A 315 19.31 23.27 9.35
CA ALA A 315 20.05 22.69 10.47
C ALA A 315 21.58 22.71 10.24
N ARG A 316 22.03 22.43 9.01
CA ARG A 316 23.46 22.57 8.64
C ARG A 316 23.92 24.03 8.71
N ARG A 317 23.11 24.98 8.21
CA ARG A 317 23.40 26.41 8.28
C ARG A 317 23.52 26.88 9.73
N TYR A 318 22.54 26.60 10.58
CA TYR A 318 22.59 26.96 12.00
C TYR A 318 23.77 26.30 12.73
N SER A 319 24.17 25.09 12.37
CA SER A 319 25.37 24.45 12.92
C SER A 319 26.65 25.19 12.53
N LEU A 320 26.78 25.63 11.27
CA LEU A 320 27.93 26.41 10.79
C LEU A 320 27.96 27.82 11.39
N GLU A 321 26.80 28.47 11.52
CA GLU A 321 26.63 29.79 12.12
C GLU A 321 26.94 29.78 13.62
N ARG A 322 26.50 28.73 14.33
CA ARG A 322 26.90 28.46 15.73
C ARG A 322 28.40 28.18 15.85
N GLN A 323 28.99 27.40 14.95
CA GLN A 323 30.42 27.12 14.97
C GLN A 323 31.24 28.41 14.75
N SER A 324 30.87 29.22 13.76
CA SER A 324 31.49 30.53 13.52
C SER A 324 31.36 31.46 14.72
N SER A 325 30.20 31.50 15.37
CA SER A 325 29.98 32.28 16.61
C SER A 325 30.86 31.78 17.77
N VAL A 326 31.03 30.46 17.92
CA VAL A 326 31.91 29.85 18.92
C VAL A 326 33.38 30.18 18.65
N ASP A 327 33.81 30.18 17.39
CA ASP A 327 35.19 30.50 17.03
C ASP A 327 35.50 32.01 17.13
N GLN A 328 34.52 32.88 16.85
CA GLN A 328 34.59 34.31 17.20
C GLN A 328 34.71 34.51 18.71
N LEU A 329 33.90 33.82 19.52
CA LEU A 329 33.99 33.91 20.98
C LEU A 329 35.36 33.47 21.49
N LYS A 330 35.92 32.35 20.99
CA LYS A 330 37.30 31.93 21.31
C LYS A 330 38.32 33.01 20.97
N ALA A 331 38.21 33.64 19.80
CA ALA A 331 39.11 34.73 19.41
C ALA A 331 39.02 35.90 20.41
N THR A 332 37.82 36.35 20.77
CA THR A 332 37.64 37.42 21.77
C THR A 332 38.13 37.04 23.18
N VAL A 333 38.01 35.77 23.58
CA VAL A 333 38.55 35.27 24.86
C VAL A 333 40.08 35.30 24.83
N THR A 334 40.72 34.77 23.79
CA THR A 334 42.21 34.81 23.68
C THR A 334 42.77 36.23 23.55
N GLU A 335 42.02 37.17 22.94
CA GLU A 335 42.37 38.59 22.97
C GLU A 335 42.21 39.19 24.37
N SER A 336 41.13 38.86 25.09
CA SER A 336 40.92 39.28 26.48
C SER A 336 42.01 38.74 27.43
N GLU A 337 42.42 37.48 27.28
CA GLU A 337 43.53 36.86 28.03
C GLU A 337 44.85 37.59 27.75
N LYS A 338 45.13 37.92 26.48
CA LYS A 338 46.32 38.70 26.08
C LYS A 338 46.30 40.12 26.65
N LEU A 339 45.14 40.79 26.64
CA LEU A 339 44.96 42.11 27.25
C LEU A 339 45.11 42.05 28.77
N GLN A 340 44.58 41.03 29.43
CA GLN A 340 44.72 40.81 30.87
C GLN A 340 46.18 40.53 31.26
N ALA A 341 46.91 39.72 30.49
CA ALA A 341 48.35 39.50 30.69
C ALA A 341 49.17 40.80 30.48
N THR A 342 48.81 41.60 29.48
CA THR A 342 49.44 42.91 29.21
C THR A 342 49.17 43.90 30.34
N LEU A 343 47.94 43.93 30.87
CA LEU A 343 47.56 44.75 32.02
C LEU A 343 48.31 44.31 33.28
N ALA A 344 48.41 43.00 33.53
CA ALA A 344 49.17 42.46 34.66
C ALA A 344 50.66 42.87 34.59
N ALA A 345 51.32 42.67 33.44
CA ALA A 345 52.70 43.10 33.22
C ALA A 345 52.88 44.62 33.39
N THR A 346 51.93 45.42 32.88
CA THR A 346 51.96 46.88 33.05
C THR A 346 51.76 47.30 34.51
N SER A 347 50.92 46.59 35.27
CA SER A 347 50.70 46.86 36.69
C SER A 347 51.91 46.50 37.56
N ALA A 348 52.64 45.42 37.22
CA ALA A 348 53.90 45.07 37.86
C ALA A 348 54.98 46.14 37.56
N ALA A 349 55.17 46.50 36.30
CA ALA A 349 56.12 47.56 35.92
C ALA A 349 55.76 48.93 36.53
N LYS A 350 54.47 49.21 36.77
CA LYS A 350 54.05 50.39 37.54
C LYS A 350 54.48 50.31 39.01
N ALA A 351 54.32 49.16 39.67
CA ALA A 351 54.76 48.97 41.04
C ALA A 351 56.29 49.09 41.17
N ASP A 352 57.06 48.47 40.26
CA ASP A 352 58.52 48.59 40.20
C ASP A 352 58.98 50.07 40.06
N LEU A 353 58.23 50.86 39.28
CA LEU A 353 58.48 52.30 39.12
C LEU A 353 58.07 53.11 40.37
N GLU A 354 56.98 52.77 41.04
CA GLU A 354 56.55 53.42 42.29
C GLU A 354 57.56 53.15 43.43
N ASP A 355 58.02 51.91 43.61
CA ASP A 355 59.10 51.58 44.54
C ASP A 355 60.42 52.29 44.18
N THR A 356 60.72 52.40 42.88
CA THR A 356 61.90 53.16 42.41
C THR A 356 61.79 54.65 42.70
N ILE A 357 60.60 55.24 42.56
CA ILE A 357 60.34 56.65 42.92
C ILE A 357 60.51 56.84 44.43
N VAL A 358 59.89 56.01 45.26
CA VAL A 358 60.02 56.07 46.73
C VAL A 358 61.49 55.99 47.17
N ARG A 359 62.28 55.10 46.56
CA ARG A 359 63.73 55.02 46.81
C ARG A 359 64.47 56.29 46.38
N LEU A 360 64.20 56.82 45.18
CA LEU A 360 64.83 58.05 44.69
C LEU A 360 64.43 59.29 45.51
N GLU A 361 63.22 59.33 46.05
CA GLU A 361 62.78 60.38 46.97
C GLU A 361 63.52 60.30 48.31
N ALA A 362 63.72 59.10 48.88
CA ALA A 362 64.56 58.92 50.08
C ALA A 362 66.04 59.25 49.84
N GLU A 363 66.60 58.87 48.67
CA GLU A 363 67.96 59.25 48.24
C GLU A 363 68.08 60.78 48.05
N ARG A 364 67.02 61.44 47.58
CA ARG A 364 66.94 62.91 47.47
C ARG A 364 66.83 63.58 48.84
N GLU A 365 65.99 63.10 49.75
CA GLU A 365 65.83 63.68 51.08
C GLU A 365 67.11 63.56 51.90
N THR A 366 67.77 62.40 51.88
CA THR A 366 69.08 62.20 52.52
C THR A 366 70.16 63.11 51.91
N SER A 367 70.21 63.25 50.58
CA SER A 367 71.10 64.20 49.89
C SER A 367 70.82 65.66 50.27
N GLN A 368 69.54 66.05 50.37
CA GLN A 368 69.14 67.40 50.79
C GLN A 368 69.47 67.66 52.27
N GLY A 369 69.37 66.64 53.13
CA GLY A 369 69.83 66.68 54.51
C GLY A 369 71.34 66.90 54.61
N LEU A 370 72.14 66.13 53.86
CA LEU A 370 73.60 66.28 53.80
C LEU A 370 74.02 67.67 53.30
N LEU A 371 73.37 68.18 52.25
CA LEU A 371 73.61 69.55 51.75
C LEU A 371 73.26 70.63 52.78
N LYS A 372 72.20 70.43 53.57
CA LYS A 372 71.81 71.35 54.65
C LYS A 372 72.82 71.35 55.80
N THR A 373 73.34 70.18 56.18
CA THR A 373 74.42 70.07 57.17
C THR A 373 75.69 70.74 56.66
N LEU A 374 76.14 70.42 55.44
CA LEU A 374 77.33 71.02 54.83
C LEU A 374 77.21 72.55 54.71
N ALA A 375 76.04 73.08 54.36
CA ALA A 375 75.80 74.52 54.35
C ALA A 375 75.91 75.15 55.75
N SER A 376 75.44 74.46 56.79
CA SER A 376 75.60 74.86 58.20
C SER A 376 77.06 74.84 58.63
N ASP A 377 77.82 73.80 58.26
CA ASP A 377 79.24 73.66 58.59
C ASP A 377 80.07 74.77 57.91
N VAL A 378 79.79 75.10 56.65
CA VAL A 378 80.41 76.22 55.94
C VAL A 378 80.05 77.57 56.59
N HIS A 379 78.83 77.74 57.12
CA HIS A 379 78.46 78.94 57.88
C HIS A 379 79.19 79.03 59.23
N ALA A 380 79.36 77.89 59.94
CA ALA A 380 80.14 77.83 61.18
C ALA A 380 81.62 78.15 60.92
N GLN A 381 82.25 77.50 59.93
CA GLN A 381 83.63 77.78 59.51
C GLN A 381 83.82 79.25 59.13
N LYS A 382 82.88 79.86 58.39
CA LYS A 382 82.92 81.29 58.09
C LYS A 382 82.85 82.16 59.36
N ALA A 383 81.95 81.84 60.29
CA ALA A 383 81.83 82.58 61.55
C ALA A 383 83.10 82.48 62.41
N ASP A 384 83.78 81.32 62.41
CA ASP A 384 85.05 81.14 63.12
C ASP A 384 86.24 81.80 62.41
N LEU A 385 86.28 81.83 61.07
CA LEU A 385 87.22 82.67 60.32
C LEU A 385 86.99 84.16 60.62
N GLU A 386 85.75 84.61 60.73
CA GLU A 386 85.44 85.98 61.16
C GLU A 386 85.86 86.25 62.62
N ARG A 387 85.77 85.27 63.52
CA ARG A 387 86.31 85.38 64.90
C ARG A 387 87.82 85.47 64.89
N LEU A 388 88.52 84.63 64.11
CA LEU A 388 89.97 84.63 63.99
C LEU A 388 90.48 85.96 63.41
N ASN A 389 89.85 86.48 62.35
CA ASN A 389 90.17 87.80 61.81
C ASN A 389 89.96 88.93 62.83
N LYS A 390 88.88 88.87 63.64
CA LYS A 390 88.64 89.83 64.73
C LYS A 390 89.66 89.68 65.88
N ALA A 391 90.16 88.47 66.15
CA ALA A 391 91.21 88.23 67.14
C ALA A 391 92.59 88.72 66.64
N GLN A 392 92.93 88.45 65.38
CA GLN A 392 94.14 88.99 64.75
C GLN A 392 94.13 90.52 64.75
N ALA A 393 93.02 91.16 64.36
CA ALA A 393 92.90 92.62 64.37
C ALA A 393 93.08 93.23 65.78
N LYS A 394 92.63 92.53 66.83
CA LYS A 394 92.91 92.93 68.23
C LYS A 394 94.40 92.78 68.58
N TRP A 395 95.01 91.64 68.27
CA TRP A 395 96.42 91.39 68.53
C TRP A 395 97.33 92.38 67.77
N GLU A 396 96.98 92.73 66.53
CA GLU A 396 97.66 93.77 65.76
C GLU A 396 97.49 95.18 66.34
N ALA A 397 96.40 95.46 67.07
CA ALA A 397 96.22 96.73 67.78
C ALA A 397 97.06 96.75 69.08
N GLU A 398 96.97 95.69 69.88
CA GLU A 398 97.76 95.48 71.10
C GLU A 398 99.27 95.52 70.81
N LYS A 399 99.71 94.89 69.71
CA LYS A 399 101.10 94.97 69.23
C LYS A 399 101.53 96.42 68.94
N ARG A 400 100.71 97.22 68.23
CA ARG A 400 101.02 98.63 67.94
C ARG A 400 101.08 99.47 69.22
N GLU A 401 100.24 99.16 70.21
CA GLU A 401 100.26 99.85 71.50
C GLU A 401 101.51 99.48 72.32
N LEU A 402 101.95 98.23 72.31
CA LEU A 402 103.23 97.80 72.89
C LEU A 402 104.43 98.43 72.16
N GLU A 403 104.40 98.55 70.83
CA GLU A 403 105.42 99.26 70.04
C GLU A 403 105.47 100.76 70.40
N ALA A 404 104.31 101.39 70.61
CA ALA A 404 104.23 102.79 71.07
C ALA A 404 104.72 102.97 72.53
N GLN A 405 104.41 102.03 73.43
CA GLN A 405 104.93 102.02 74.80
C GLN A 405 106.46 101.82 74.82
N ALA A 406 107.00 100.96 73.96
CA ALA A 406 108.45 100.78 73.81
C ALA A 406 109.13 102.06 73.29
N ALA A 407 108.54 102.73 72.29
CA ALA A 407 109.02 104.03 71.80
C ALA A 407 108.97 105.11 72.89
N SER A 408 107.92 105.12 73.72
CA SER A 408 107.82 106.00 74.90
C SER A 408 108.89 105.68 75.95
N HIS A 409 109.25 104.41 76.14
CA HIS A 409 110.31 103.98 77.07
C HIS A 409 111.71 104.38 76.59
N GLU A 410 112.01 104.28 75.29
CA GLU A 410 113.27 104.83 74.76
C GLU A 410 113.28 106.37 74.83
N ALA A 411 112.14 107.04 74.65
CA ALA A 411 112.05 108.49 74.84
C ALA A 411 112.25 108.94 76.30
N THR A 412 111.82 108.16 77.30
CA THR A 412 112.14 108.46 78.71
C THR A 412 113.57 108.09 79.07
N LYS A 413 114.12 107.01 78.51
CA LYS A 413 115.53 106.62 78.64
C LYS A 413 116.49 107.64 78.04
N ALA A 414 116.14 108.25 76.90
CA ALA A 414 116.88 109.37 76.31
C ALA A 414 116.81 110.65 77.16
N LYS A 415 115.70 110.88 77.90
CA LYS A 415 115.63 111.97 78.90
C LYS A 415 116.45 111.67 80.14
N LEU A 416 116.54 110.40 80.55
CA LEU A 416 117.37 109.99 81.69
C LEU A 416 118.86 110.23 81.39
N THR A 417 119.37 109.78 80.25
CA THR A 417 120.77 110.00 79.87
C THR A 417 121.11 111.48 79.65
N ALA A 418 120.15 112.30 79.22
CA ALA A 418 120.31 113.76 79.18
C ALA A 418 120.42 114.39 80.59
N LEU A 419 119.67 113.87 81.58
CA LEU A 419 119.78 114.28 82.98
C LEU A 419 121.09 113.81 83.63
N GLU A 420 121.59 112.62 83.27
CA GLU A 420 122.89 112.10 83.71
C GLU A 420 124.06 112.93 83.16
N ALA A 421 123.97 113.37 81.89
CA ALA A 421 124.90 114.33 81.30
C ALA A 421 124.87 115.70 82.03
N HIS A 422 123.68 116.23 82.31
CA HIS A 422 123.54 117.47 83.07
C HIS A 422 124.06 117.35 84.52
N ASN A 423 123.89 116.20 85.17
CA ASN A 423 124.45 115.94 86.50
C ASN A 423 125.98 115.84 86.50
N THR A 424 126.59 115.30 85.44
CA THR A 424 128.06 115.25 85.32
C THR A 424 128.65 116.62 84.99
N GLU A 425 127.94 117.46 84.22
CA GLU A 425 128.27 118.88 84.03
C GLU A 425 128.15 119.69 85.33
N LEU A 426 127.08 119.49 86.10
CA LEU A 426 126.91 120.05 87.45
C LEU A 426 128.04 119.63 88.40
N GLN A 427 128.41 118.34 88.43
CA GLN A 427 129.50 117.86 89.28
C GLN A 427 130.84 118.52 88.89
N SER A 428 131.12 118.65 87.60
CA SER A 428 132.32 119.36 87.12
C SER A 428 132.34 120.84 87.53
N SER A 429 131.16 121.49 87.64
CA SER A 429 131.06 122.86 88.16
C SER A 429 131.27 122.93 89.67
N ILE A 430 130.73 121.96 90.43
CA ILE A 430 130.97 121.82 91.87
C ILE A 430 132.47 121.63 92.16
N ASP A 431 133.12 120.70 91.46
CA ASP A 431 134.55 120.40 91.65
C ASP A 431 135.44 121.61 91.32
N ALA A 432 135.08 122.41 90.30
CA ALA A 432 135.74 123.67 89.98
C ALA A 432 135.60 124.71 91.09
N THR A 433 134.37 124.93 91.60
CA THR A 433 134.16 125.87 92.73
C THR A 433 134.80 125.40 94.04
N ALA A 434 134.91 124.10 94.28
CA ALA A 434 135.64 123.55 95.42
C ALA A 434 137.16 123.82 95.31
N ALA A 435 137.74 123.74 94.11
CA ALA A 435 139.12 124.10 93.86
C ALA A 435 139.40 125.61 94.08
N GLU A 436 138.51 126.49 93.61
CA GLU A 436 138.60 127.93 93.89
C GLU A 436 138.46 128.25 95.38
N THR A 437 137.52 127.60 96.07
CA THR A 437 137.30 127.78 97.52
C THR A 437 138.56 127.43 98.31
N LYS A 438 139.18 126.29 98.02
CA LYS A 438 140.44 125.87 98.64
C LYS A 438 141.58 126.87 98.36
N ALA A 439 141.67 127.39 97.13
CA ALA A 439 142.66 128.41 96.78
C ALA A 439 142.44 129.77 97.46
N LEU A 440 141.24 130.02 98.03
CA LEU A 440 140.95 131.16 98.91
C LEU A 440 141.29 130.84 100.37
N GLU A 441 141.04 129.62 100.85
CA GLU A 441 141.46 129.16 102.19
C GLU A 441 142.99 129.21 102.36
N ASP A 442 143.75 128.73 101.37
CA ASP A 442 145.23 128.78 101.38
C ASP A 442 145.76 130.23 101.40
N LYS A 443 145.05 131.18 100.78
CA LYS A 443 145.37 132.62 100.84
C LYS A 443 145.04 133.23 102.21
N LEU A 444 143.94 132.82 102.83
CA LEU A 444 143.56 133.23 104.18
C LEU A 444 144.57 132.74 105.22
N ALA A 445 145.05 131.50 105.12
CA ALA A 445 146.10 130.97 105.98
C ALA A 445 147.41 131.79 105.90
N ASN A 446 147.83 132.18 104.69
CA ASN A 446 149.00 133.06 104.49
C ASN A 446 148.79 134.48 105.05
N LEU A 447 147.57 135.02 104.98
CA LEU A 447 147.24 136.32 105.60
C LEU A 447 147.30 136.26 107.13
N HIS A 448 146.82 135.18 107.74
CA HIS A 448 146.98 134.98 109.19
C HIS A 448 148.45 134.82 109.60
N ALA A 449 149.23 134.01 108.89
CA ALA A 449 150.66 133.83 109.18
C ALA A 449 151.47 135.14 109.07
N THR A 450 151.14 136.01 108.11
CA THR A 450 151.78 137.33 107.98
C THR A 450 151.29 138.34 109.03
N GLN A 451 150.04 138.27 109.46
CA GLN A 451 149.51 139.07 110.57
C GLN A 451 150.17 138.71 111.91
N ASP A 452 150.39 137.43 112.19
CA ASP A 452 151.06 136.97 113.42
C ASP A 452 152.54 137.38 113.45
N ALA A 453 153.24 137.33 112.31
CA ALA A 453 154.60 137.85 112.19
C ALA A 453 154.67 139.36 112.50
N LEU A 454 153.73 140.16 111.97
CA LEU A 454 153.63 141.59 112.24
C LEU A 454 153.33 141.89 113.71
N ALA A 455 152.53 141.05 114.38
CA ALA A 455 152.27 141.15 115.81
C ALA A 455 153.53 140.88 116.65
N ALA A 456 154.37 139.93 116.24
CA ALA A 456 155.65 139.64 116.90
C ALA A 456 156.68 140.77 116.74
N GLU A 457 156.77 141.40 115.57
CA GLU A 457 157.58 142.61 115.38
C GLU A 457 157.08 143.77 116.26
N LYS A 458 155.77 144.02 116.29
CA LYS A 458 155.16 145.05 117.14
C LYS A 458 155.44 144.85 118.63
N ALA A 459 155.39 143.61 119.11
CA ALA A 459 155.76 143.27 120.50
C ALA A 459 157.26 143.48 120.78
N THR A 460 158.11 143.33 119.76
CA THR A 460 159.56 143.57 119.85
C THR A 460 159.88 145.07 119.85
N LEU A 461 159.21 145.86 119.00
CA LEU A 461 159.31 147.33 119.00
C LEU A 461 158.87 147.92 120.35
N LEU A 462 157.78 147.41 120.94
CA LEU A 462 157.32 147.83 122.25
C LEU A 462 158.38 147.63 123.34
N ARG A 463 159.11 146.50 123.35
CA ARG A 463 160.23 146.31 124.30
C ARG A 463 161.32 147.38 124.16
N HIS A 464 161.64 147.79 122.92
CA HIS A 464 162.62 148.85 122.69
C HIS A 464 162.12 150.21 123.21
N VAL A 465 160.87 150.58 122.90
CA VAL A 465 160.25 151.84 123.39
C VAL A 465 160.21 151.86 124.92
N THR A 466 159.74 150.80 125.59
CA THR A 466 159.68 150.76 127.06
C THR A 466 161.06 150.86 127.70
N LYS A 467 162.10 150.30 127.06
CA LYS A 467 163.48 150.43 127.55
C LYS A 467 164.00 151.85 127.41
N SER A 468 163.82 152.49 126.24
CA SER A 468 164.20 153.90 126.05
C SER A 468 163.46 154.85 126.98
N GLN A 469 162.21 154.54 127.35
CA GLN A 469 161.45 155.27 128.37
C GLN A 469 162.14 155.20 129.75
N ALA A 470 162.56 154.01 130.16
CA ALA A 470 163.25 153.80 131.45
C ALA A 470 164.67 154.40 131.47
N ASP A 471 165.40 154.36 130.36
CA ASP A 471 166.71 154.99 130.22
C ASP A 471 166.61 156.53 130.32
N LEU A 472 165.50 157.13 129.84
CA LEU A 472 165.20 158.56 130.03
C LEU A 472 164.85 158.90 131.49
N GLU A 473 164.04 158.08 132.17
CA GLU A 473 163.74 158.27 133.60
C GLU A 473 164.99 158.16 134.50
N ALA A 474 165.99 157.37 134.11
CA ALA A 474 167.26 157.31 134.80
C ALA A 474 168.07 158.62 134.64
N LEU A 475 168.02 159.21 133.44
CA LEU A 475 168.67 160.47 133.11
C LEU A 475 168.08 161.66 133.89
N ASP A 476 166.75 161.74 133.96
CA ASP A 476 166.02 162.82 134.65
C ASP A 476 166.33 162.83 136.17
N ARG A 477 166.45 161.64 136.79
CA ARG A 477 166.86 161.50 138.20
C ARG A 477 168.29 162.01 138.45
N ILE A 478 169.25 161.61 137.61
CA ILE A 478 170.64 162.11 137.68
C ILE A 478 170.68 163.63 137.54
N GLN A 479 169.80 164.21 136.71
CA GLN A 479 169.69 165.65 136.53
C GLN A 479 169.15 166.35 137.79
N THR A 480 168.11 165.78 138.44
CA THR A 480 167.61 166.33 139.72
C THR A 480 168.61 166.25 140.89
N GLU A 481 169.48 165.23 140.94
CA GLU A 481 170.55 165.17 141.93
C GLU A 481 171.68 166.18 141.65
N ASN A 482 172.03 166.41 140.38
CA ASN A 482 172.96 167.49 140.01
C ASN A 482 172.42 168.87 140.44
N ASP A 483 171.14 169.14 140.20
CA ASP A 483 170.49 170.39 140.65
C ASP A 483 170.42 170.51 142.19
N ALA A 484 170.47 169.41 142.94
CA ALA A 484 170.58 169.42 144.39
C ALA A 484 172.01 169.71 144.86
N LEU A 485 173.02 169.08 144.23
CA LEU A 485 174.44 169.33 144.48
C LEU A 485 174.82 170.78 144.18
N GLN A 486 174.35 171.33 143.05
CA GLN A 486 174.61 172.71 142.65
C GLN A 486 174.03 173.72 143.66
N ARG A 487 172.84 173.45 144.22
CA ARG A 487 172.23 174.26 145.29
C ARG A 487 173.03 174.18 146.59
N ALA A 488 173.49 173.00 146.99
CA ALA A 488 174.32 172.84 148.20
C ALA A 488 175.67 173.58 148.07
N ILE A 489 176.27 173.60 146.89
CA ILE A 489 177.52 174.33 146.61
C ILE A 489 177.31 175.86 146.72
N ASN A 490 176.18 176.39 146.23
CA ASN A 490 175.90 177.83 146.33
C ASN A 490 175.61 178.30 147.77
N VAL A 491 175.01 177.46 148.63
CA VAL A 491 174.86 177.77 150.07
C VAL A 491 176.22 177.85 150.77
N ARG A 492 177.25 177.17 150.25
CA ARG A 492 178.64 177.19 150.75
C ARG A 492 179.39 178.50 150.45
N GLN A 493 178.70 179.56 150.01
CA GLN A 493 179.28 180.87 149.66
C GLN A 493 178.54 182.07 150.31
N MET A 494 177.63 181.84 151.28
CA MET A 494 176.76 182.90 151.85
C MET A 494 176.70 182.94 153.39
N ALA A 495 177.57 182.21 154.09
CA ALA A 495 177.89 182.42 155.51
C ALA A 495 179.23 181.72 155.86
N ASP A 496 180.16 182.27 156.65
CA ASP A 496 180.33 183.63 157.23
C ASP A 496 179.07 184.34 157.79
#